data_AF-A0AAV4YRP8-F1
#
_entry.id   AF-A0AAV4YRP8-F1
#
_cell.length_a   1.000
_cell.length_b   1.000
_cell.length_c   1.000
_cell.angle_alpha   90.00
_cell.angle_beta   90.00
_cell.angle_gamma   90.00
#
_symmetry.space_group_name_H-M   'P 1'
#
loop_
_entity.id
_entity.type
_entity.pdbx_description
1 polymer ?
#
loop_
_entity_poly.entity_id
_entity_poly.type
_entity_poly.pdbx_seq_one_letter_code
_entity_poly.pdbx_strand_id
1 'polypeptide(L)'
;MWVSEYNRVEAQCCDSGTLRDYKDYASKQLEHVTRIAAVIEGFSSGGTTISAKTMNAASEIAKWYFESFIELMDVLPQEVVDAKLLESWLGSNMTRTENGFFYKNYILQYGPASLRNRQRLNAAIDVLYSQHKVAKFQHGKKECISYNPCGNVGSLIGSLYVRQ
;
A
#
# COMPACT_ATOMS: atom_id res chain seq x y z
N MET A 1 -13.11 9.82 28.30
CA MET A 1 -13.58 8.73 27.42
C MET A 1 -13.33 9.01 25.95
N TRP A 2 -13.46 10.26 25.50
CA TRP A 2 -13.29 10.61 24.09
C TRP A 2 -11.85 10.96 23.71
N VAL A 3 -11.12 11.61 24.62
CA VAL A 3 -9.67 11.85 24.52
C VAL A 3 -8.90 10.53 24.44
N SER A 4 -9.35 9.48 25.12
CA SER A 4 -8.69 8.16 25.07
C SER A 4 -8.88 7.45 23.74
N GLU A 5 -10.03 7.61 23.08
CA GLU A 5 -10.27 7.01 21.76
C GLU A 5 -9.53 7.79 20.67
N TYR A 6 -9.53 9.12 20.74
CA TYR A 6 -8.73 9.99 19.89
C TYR A 6 -7.23 9.67 20.01
N ASN A 7 -6.72 9.58 21.25
CA ASN A 7 -5.31 9.23 21.50
C ASN A 7 -4.97 7.81 21.01
N ARG A 8 -5.92 6.86 21.05
CA ARG A 8 -5.72 5.50 20.51
C ARG A 8 -5.57 5.53 18.99
N VAL A 9 -6.43 6.27 18.30
CA VAL A 9 -6.38 6.40 16.83
C VAL A 9 -5.15 7.22 16.41
N GLU A 10 -4.81 8.28 17.13
CA GLU A 10 -3.63 9.11 16.87
C GLU A 10 -2.31 8.35 17.11
N ALA A 11 -2.24 7.53 18.17
CA ALA A 11 -1.09 6.66 18.41
C ALA A 11 -0.89 5.62 17.28
N GLN A 12 -1.98 5.17 16.66
CA GLN A 12 -1.94 4.27 15.49
C GLN A 12 -1.67 5.01 14.16
N CYS A 13 -1.75 6.34 14.14
CA CYS A 13 -1.41 7.22 13.01
C CYS A 13 0.03 7.74 13.03
N CYS A 14 0.86 7.36 14.02
CA CYS A 14 2.30 7.67 14.04
C CYS A 14 3.04 7.05 12.84
N ASP A 15 4.24 7.54 12.51
CA ASP A 15 4.99 7.20 11.29
C ASP A 15 5.31 5.69 11.10
N SER A 16 5.15 4.87 12.15
CA SER A 16 5.30 3.41 12.16
C SER A 16 3.99 2.63 12.37
N GLY A 17 2.84 3.31 12.43
CA GLY A 17 1.52 2.72 12.70
C GLY A 17 0.74 2.38 11.43
N THR A 18 -0.13 1.38 11.53
CA THR A 18 -0.95 0.84 10.42
C THR A 18 -1.94 1.87 9.83
N LEU A 19 -2.18 3.00 10.50
CA LEU A 19 -3.15 4.02 10.09
C LEU A 19 -2.54 5.33 9.59
N ARG A 20 -1.22 5.37 9.32
CA ARG A 20 -0.53 6.56 8.82
C ARG A 20 -1.22 7.18 7.59
N ASP A 21 -1.66 6.34 6.65
CA ASP A 21 -2.32 6.77 5.42
C ASP A 21 -3.79 7.20 5.64
N TYR A 22 -4.34 6.95 6.83
CA TYR A 22 -5.74 7.24 7.18
C TYR A 22 -5.89 8.40 8.18
N LYS A 23 -4.82 9.17 8.43
CA LYS A 23 -4.83 10.33 9.35
C LYS A 23 -5.86 11.39 8.95
N ASP A 24 -6.03 11.63 7.66
CA ASP A 24 -7.05 12.54 7.13
C ASP A 24 -8.48 12.02 7.34
N TYR A 25 -8.64 10.69 7.46
CA TYR A 25 -9.93 10.07 7.77
C TYR A 25 -10.21 10.10 9.28
N ALA A 26 -9.18 9.85 10.11
CA ALA A 26 -9.26 9.96 11.56
C ALA A 26 -9.68 11.37 12.02
N SER A 27 -9.20 12.41 11.35
CA SER A 27 -9.61 13.80 11.66
C SER A 27 -11.10 14.08 11.38
N LYS A 28 -11.73 13.32 10.48
CA LYS A 28 -13.16 13.41 10.12
C LYS A 28 -14.05 12.45 10.91
N GLN A 29 -13.46 11.48 11.61
CA GLN A 29 -14.17 10.48 12.42
C GLN A 29 -15.18 11.16 13.37
N LEU A 30 -14.81 12.30 13.94
CA LEU A 30 -15.65 13.17 14.78
C LEU A 30 -16.99 13.53 14.14
N GLU A 31 -16.91 14.01 12.91
CA GLU A 31 -18.04 14.53 12.16
C GLU A 31 -18.97 13.38 11.81
N HIS A 32 -18.40 12.22 11.46
CA HIS A 32 -19.15 10.99 11.23
C HIS A 32 -19.87 10.50 12.49
N VAL A 33 -19.19 10.42 13.63
CA VAL A 33 -19.78 10.02 14.91
C VAL A 33 -20.93 10.96 15.30
N THR A 34 -20.72 12.27 15.16
CA THR A 34 -21.72 13.29 15.52
C THR A 34 -22.96 13.19 14.63
N ARG A 35 -22.79 12.98 13.33
CA ARG A 35 -23.91 12.79 12.38
C ARG A 35 -24.70 11.53 12.68
N ILE A 36 -24.01 10.41 12.94
CA ILE A 36 -24.67 9.14 13.30
C ILE A 36 -25.45 9.30 14.61
N ALA A 37 -24.85 9.97 15.60
CA ALA A 37 -25.50 10.23 16.89
C ALA A 37 -26.76 11.08 16.75
N ALA A 38 -26.71 12.15 15.94
CA ALA A 38 -27.87 13.00 15.67
C ALA A 38 -29.02 12.25 14.99
N VAL A 39 -28.69 11.37 14.03
CA VAL A 39 -29.70 10.53 13.36
C VAL A 39 -30.33 9.54 14.34
N ILE A 40 -29.53 8.82 15.12
CA ILE A 40 -30.05 7.84 16.09
C ILE A 40 -30.92 8.53 17.14
N GLU A 41 -30.51 9.69 17.65
CA GLU A 41 -31.30 10.46 18.62
C GLU A 41 -32.62 10.94 18.00
N GLY A 42 -32.57 11.46 16.76
CA GLY A 42 -33.76 11.90 16.04
C GLY A 42 -34.80 10.80 15.84
N PHE A 43 -34.37 9.55 15.64
CA PHE A 43 -35.27 8.40 15.52
C PHE A 43 -35.65 7.77 16.87
N SER A 44 -34.79 7.84 17.88
CA SER A 44 -35.00 7.13 19.16
C SER A 44 -35.80 7.95 20.18
N SER A 45 -35.55 9.25 20.29
CA SER A 45 -36.15 10.11 21.32
C SER A 45 -36.88 11.31 20.71
N GLY A 46 -36.56 11.68 19.47
CA GLY A 46 -37.10 12.88 18.82
C GLY A 46 -36.67 14.20 19.48
N GLY A 47 -35.71 14.12 20.42
CA GLY A 47 -35.19 15.26 21.17
C GLY A 47 -34.03 15.95 20.45
N THR A 48 -33.73 17.18 20.86
CA THR A 48 -32.61 17.98 20.35
C THR A 48 -31.30 17.75 21.10
N THR A 49 -31.29 16.94 22.15
CA THR A 49 -30.13 16.69 23.01
C THR A 49 -29.70 15.24 22.88
N ILE A 50 -28.45 15.04 22.45
CA ILE A 50 -27.88 13.70 22.28
C ILE A 50 -27.57 13.09 23.65
N SER A 51 -28.17 11.94 23.94
CA SER A 51 -27.87 11.21 25.17
C SER A 51 -26.48 10.57 25.13
N ALA A 52 -25.83 10.39 26.28
CA ALA A 52 -24.54 9.70 26.36
C ALA A 52 -24.61 8.26 25.82
N LYS A 53 -25.77 7.59 25.97
CA LYS A 53 -26.02 6.25 25.43
C LYS A 53 -26.02 6.26 23.90
N THR A 54 -26.67 7.24 23.29
CA THR A 54 -26.73 7.42 21.84
C THR A 54 -25.35 7.76 21.25
N MET A 55 -24.59 8.62 21.94
CA MET A 55 -23.23 8.96 21.53
C MET A 55 -22.30 7.74 21.54
N ASN A 56 -22.41 6.87 22.55
CA ASN A 56 -21.62 5.64 22.61
C ASN A 56 -21.99 4.66 21.50
N ALA A 57 -23.29 4.44 21.26
CA ALA A 57 -23.75 3.59 20.16
C ALA A 57 -23.26 4.12 18.79
N ALA A 58 -23.34 5.44 18.57
CA ALA A 58 -22.83 6.07 17.35
C ALA A 58 -21.31 5.92 17.19
N SER A 59 -20.56 6.01 18.29
CA SER A 59 -19.11 5.80 18.29
C SER A 59 -18.74 4.36 17.93
N GLU A 60 -19.46 3.36 18.45
CA GLU A 60 -19.24 1.95 18.11
C GLU A 60 -19.54 1.67 16.63
N ILE A 61 -20.65 2.21 16.11
CA ILE A 61 -21.00 2.08 14.70
C ILE A 61 -19.94 2.72 13.80
N ALA A 62 -19.54 3.96 14.10
CA ALA A 62 -18.52 4.66 13.31
C ALA A 62 -17.17 3.93 13.34
N LYS A 63 -16.81 3.35 14.49
CA LYS A 63 -15.61 2.53 14.63
C LYS A 63 -15.69 1.28 13.75
N TRP A 64 -16.79 0.55 13.80
CA TRP A 64 -16.98 -0.65 12.97
C TRP A 64 -16.87 -0.32 11.48
N TYR A 65 -17.52 0.75 11.02
CA TYR A 65 -17.40 1.20 9.63
C TYR A 65 -15.97 1.56 9.24
N PHE A 66 -15.21 2.18 10.14
CA PHE A 66 -13.81 2.52 9.89
C PHE A 66 -12.94 1.26 9.78
N GLU A 67 -13.13 0.29 10.69
CA GLU A 67 -12.42 -0.99 10.63
C GLU A 67 -12.75 -1.75 9.35
N SER A 68 -14.02 -1.81 8.94
CA SER A 68 -14.42 -2.42 7.66
C SER A 68 -13.87 -1.67 6.45
N PHE A 69 -13.77 -0.33 6.51
CA PHE A 69 -13.15 0.46 5.46
C PHE A 69 -11.67 0.17 5.33
N ILE A 70 -10.95 0.06 6.44
CA ILE A 70 -9.53 -0.33 6.44
C ILE A 70 -9.38 -1.72 5.84
N GLU A 71 -10.18 -2.69 6.28
CA GLU A 71 -10.14 -4.06 5.74
C GLU A 71 -10.41 -4.09 4.23
N LEU A 72 -11.36 -3.28 3.75
CA LEU A 72 -11.67 -3.17 2.32
C LEU A 72 -10.54 -2.51 1.53
N MET A 73 -9.89 -1.50 2.10
CA MET A 73 -8.79 -0.75 1.47
C MET A 73 -7.45 -1.47 1.56
N ASP A 74 -7.28 -2.38 2.53
CA ASP A 74 -6.11 -3.25 2.66
C ASP A 74 -6.09 -4.39 1.61
N VAL A 75 -7.17 -4.52 0.82
CA VAL A 75 -7.17 -5.30 -0.43
C VAL A 75 -6.37 -4.53 -1.48
N LEU A 76 -5.04 -4.64 -1.38
CA LEU A 76 -4.13 -4.09 -2.39
C LEU A 76 -4.47 -4.65 -3.77
N PRO A 77 -4.46 -3.82 -4.83
CA PRO A 77 -4.60 -4.30 -6.20
C PRO A 77 -3.62 -5.42 -6.47
N GLN A 78 -4.04 -6.43 -7.25
CA GLN A 78 -3.22 -7.61 -7.52
C GLN A 78 -1.84 -7.23 -8.08
N GLU A 79 -1.75 -6.18 -8.90
CA GLU A 79 -0.47 -5.69 -9.43
C GLU A 79 0.49 -5.20 -8.33
N VAL A 80 -0.03 -4.60 -7.26
CA VAL A 80 0.77 -4.07 -6.14
C VAL A 80 1.26 -5.20 -5.24
N VAL A 81 0.42 -6.20 -4.99
CA VAL A 81 0.81 -7.43 -4.28
C VAL A 81 1.90 -8.16 -5.07
N ASP A 82 1.69 -8.31 -6.37
CA ASP A 82 2.62 -8.94 -7.29
C ASP A 82 3.95 -8.18 -7.39
N ALA A 83 3.90 -6.85 -7.38
CA ALA A 83 5.09 -6.00 -7.35
C ALA A 83 5.91 -6.16 -6.07
N LYS A 84 5.26 -6.20 -4.88
CA LYS A 84 5.94 -6.47 -3.60
C LYS A 84 6.63 -7.83 -3.60
N LEU A 85 5.95 -8.85 -4.13
CA LEU A 85 6.50 -10.19 -4.25
C LEU A 85 7.69 -10.24 -5.22
N LEU A 86 7.57 -9.54 -6.36
CA LEU A 86 8.65 -9.41 -7.33
C LEU A 86 9.87 -8.71 -6.73
N GLU A 87 9.67 -7.61 -6.00
CA GLU A 87 10.73 -6.86 -5.32
C GLU A 87 11.49 -7.73 -4.31
N SER A 88 10.76 -8.47 -3.46
CA SER A 88 11.37 -9.38 -2.48
C SER A 88 12.22 -10.46 -3.15
N TRP A 89 11.73 -11.01 -4.27
CA TRP A 89 12.47 -12.00 -5.04
C TRP A 89 13.70 -11.40 -5.72
N LEU A 90 13.59 -10.21 -6.31
CA LEU A 90 14.71 -9.49 -6.94
C LEU A 90 15.80 -9.16 -5.92
N GLY A 91 15.42 -8.67 -4.74
CA GLY A 91 16.36 -8.40 -3.64
C GLY A 91 17.09 -9.66 -3.16
N SER A 92 16.36 -10.76 -2.98
CA SER A 92 16.94 -12.05 -2.55
C SER A 92 17.88 -12.66 -3.60
N ASN A 93 17.62 -12.39 -4.88
CA ASN A 93 18.41 -12.92 -6.00
C ASN A 93 19.45 -11.94 -6.54
N MET A 94 19.56 -10.73 -5.97
CA MET A 94 20.49 -9.70 -6.44
C MET A 94 21.95 -10.15 -6.37
N THR A 95 22.32 -10.94 -5.37
CA THR A 95 23.68 -11.49 -5.20
C THR A 95 24.03 -12.58 -6.21
N ARG A 96 23.04 -13.15 -6.90
CA ARG A 96 23.22 -14.21 -7.91
C ARG A 96 23.45 -13.66 -9.32
N THR A 97 23.34 -12.35 -9.50
CA THR A 97 23.46 -11.67 -10.79
C THR A 97 24.42 -10.50 -10.68
N GLU A 98 25.30 -10.33 -11.65
CA GLU A 98 26.15 -9.15 -11.72
C GLU A 98 25.28 -7.89 -11.90
N ASN A 99 25.43 -6.92 -10.99
CA ASN A 99 24.79 -5.59 -11.05
C ASN A 99 23.25 -5.56 -11.00
N GLY A 100 22.59 -6.59 -10.47
CA GLY A 100 21.12 -6.59 -10.32
C GLY A 100 20.37 -6.63 -11.66
N PHE A 101 21.00 -7.20 -12.69
CA PHE A 101 20.45 -7.38 -14.02
C PHE A 101 19.63 -8.69 -14.09
N PHE A 102 18.40 -8.62 -14.62
CA PHE A 102 17.54 -9.79 -14.81
C PHE A 102 16.87 -9.82 -16.19
N TYR A 103 17.03 -10.93 -16.90
CA TYR A 103 16.24 -11.19 -18.10
C TYR A 103 14.79 -11.47 -17.72
N LYS A 104 13.84 -10.92 -18.48
CA LYS A 104 12.40 -11.16 -18.24
C LYS A 104 12.02 -12.64 -18.32
N ASN A 105 12.61 -13.38 -19.26
CA ASN A 105 12.41 -14.82 -19.38
C ASN A 105 12.96 -15.59 -18.17
N TYR A 106 14.04 -15.12 -17.56
CA TYR A 106 14.59 -15.72 -16.35
C TYR A 106 13.62 -15.54 -15.16
N ILE A 107 13.00 -14.37 -15.04
CA ILE A 107 11.97 -14.10 -14.02
C ILE A 107 10.72 -14.97 -14.28
N LEU A 108 10.28 -15.14 -15.54
CA LEU A 108 9.16 -16.03 -15.86
C LEU A 108 9.44 -17.50 -15.52
N GLN A 109 10.70 -17.94 -15.57
CA GLN A 109 11.08 -19.33 -15.35
C GLN A 109 11.36 -19.64 -13.86
N TYR A 110 12.13 -18.77 -13.20
CA TYR A 110 12.63 -18.97 -11.83
C TYR A 110 11.99 -18.05 -10.79
N GLY A 111 11.15 -17.12 -11.22
CA GLY A 111 10.42 -16.22 -10.35
C GLY A 111 9.28 -16.90 -9.58
N PRO A 112 8.60 -16.13 -8.72
CA PRO A 112 7.44 -16.58 -7.95
C PRO A 112 6.36 -17.19 -8.86
N ALA A 113 5.69 -18.25 -8.40
CA ALA A 113 4.71 -18.98 -9.21
C ALA A 113 3.57 -18.10 -9.75
N SER A 114 3.11 -17.13 -8.96
CA SER A 114 2.09 -16.14 -9.34
C SER A 114 2.52 -15.22 -10.50
N LEU A 115 3.82 -14.99 -10.67
CA LEU A 115 4.41 -14.12 -11.69
C LEU A 115 4.86 -14.87 -12.94
N ARG A 116 4.58 -16.18 -13.04
CA ARG A 116 4.82 -16.95 -14.29
C ARG A 116 3.87 -16.54 -15.42
N ASN A 117 2.80 -15.82 -15.11
CA ASN A 117 1.94 -15.19 -16.11
C ASN A 117 2.57 -13.87 -16.61
N ARG A 118 2.79 -13.77 -17.92
CA ARG A 118 3.42 -12.61 -18.56
C ARG A 118 2.67 -11.29 -18.32
N GLN A 119 1.34 -11.30 -18.32
CA GLN A 119 0.54 -10.09 -18.08
C GLN A 119 0.73 -9.59 -16.64
N ARG A 120 0.65 -10.50 -15.66
CA ARG A 120 0.87 -10.18 -14.24
C ARG A 120 2.28 -9.70 -13.98
N LEU A 121 3.28 -10.36 -14.58
CA LEU A 121 4.67 -9.91 -14.47
C LEU A 121 4.87 -8.52 -15.06
N ASN A 122 4.30 -8.23 -16.23
CA ASN A 122 4.40 -6.90 -16.83
C ASN A 122 3.79 -5.84 -15.91
N ALA A 123 2.59 -6.10 -15.40
CA ALA A 123 1.91 -5.16 -14.52
C ALA A 123 2.69 -4.92 -13.20
N ALA A 124 3.27 -5.97 -12.63
CA ALA A 124 4.16 -5.86 -11.47
C ALA A 124 5.43 -5.05 -11.79
N ILE A 125 6.05 -5.26 -12.95
CA ILE A 125 7.22 -4.48 -13.39
C ILE A 125 6.82 -3.02 -13.64
N ASP A 126 5.63 -2.75 -14.19
CA ASP A 126 5.10 -1.40 -14.42
C ASP A 126 4.95 -0.64 -13.10
N VAL A 127 4.42 -1.31 -12.05
CA VAL A 127 4.31 -0.76 -10.70
C VAL A 127 5.69 -0.48 -10.10
N LEU A 128 6.65 -1.41 -10.21
CA LEU A 128 8.01 -1.16 -9.70
C LEU A 128 8.74 -0.06 -10.49
N TYR A 129 8.41 0.10 -11.77
CA TYR A 129 8.98 1.13 -12.63
C TYR A 129 8.45 2.52 -12.26
N SER A 130 7.14 2.65 -11.97
CA SER A 130 6.57 3.91 -11.47
C SER A 130 7.11 4.29 -10.09
N GLN A 131 7.55 3.31 -9.30
CA GLN A 131 8.25 3.51 -8.02
C GLN A 131 9.75 3.76 -8.16
N HIS A 132 10.30 3.83 -9.38
CA HIS A 132 11.73 4.01 -9.66
C HIS A 132 12.66 2.93 -9.09
N LYS A 133 12.12 1.75 -8.74
CA LYS A 133 12.87 0.62 -8.21
C LYS A 133 13.45 -0.28 -9.28
N VAL A 134 12.85 -0.29 -10.47
CA VAL A 134 13.35 -1.03 -11.63
C VAL A 134 13.44 -0.13 -12.86
N ALA A 135 14.43 -0.38 -13.72
CA ALA A 135 14.50 0.20 -15.06
C ALA A 135 14.35 -0.90 -16.11
N LYS A 136 13.66 -0.58 -17.22
CA LYS A 136 13.45 -1.49 -18.35
C LYS A 136 14.39 -1.13 -19.49
N PHE A 137 15.02 -2.12 -20.09
CA PHE A 137 15.88 -1.92 -21.26
C PHE A 137 15.99 -3.19 -22.09
N GLN A 138 16.50 -3.04 -23.30
CA GLN A 138 16.70 -4.16 -24.22
C GLN A 138 18.19 -4.53 -24.22
N HIS A 139 18.49 -5.80 -24.03
CA HIS A 139 19.83 -6.34 -24.25
C HIS A 139 19.79 -7.22 -25.51
N GLY A 140 20.21 -6.63 -26.64
CA GLY A 140 20.03 -7.23 -27.96
C GLY A 140 18.54 -7.36 -28.33
N LYS A 141 18.07 -8.60 -28.55
CA LYS A 141 16.65 -8.91 -28.85
C LYS A 141 15.81 -9.29 -27.61
N LYS A 142 16.38 -9.22 -26.39
CA LYS A 142 15.75 -9.71 -25.16
C LYS A 142 15.40 -8.56 -24.21
N GLU A 143 14.18 -8.61 -23.67
CA GLU A 143 13.72 -7.65 -22.66
C GLU A 143 14.36 -7.95 -21.29
N CYS A 144 14.91 -6.91 -20.68
CA CYS A 144 15.64 -6.99 -19.42
C CYS A 144 15.17 -5.92 -18.44
N ILE A 145 15.35 -6.19 -17.15
CA ILE A 145 15.16 -5.21 -16.08
C ILE A 145 16.42 -5.11 -15.22
N SER A 146 16.72 -3.92 -14.74
CA SER A 146 17.71 -3.71 -13.68
C SER A 146 16.97 -3.34 -12.42
N TYR A 147 17.30 -4.01 -11.34
CA TYR A 147 16.75 -3.74 -10.02
C TYR A 147 17.69 -2.83 -9.23
N ASN A 148 17.15 -1.75 -8.70
CA ASN A 148 17.87 -0.81 -7.86
C ASN A 148 17.19 -0.72 -6.48
N PRO A 149 17.76 -1.36 -5.44
CA PRO A 149 17.18 -1.35 -4.11
C PRO A 149 17.14 0.05 -3.46
N CYS A 150 17.91 1.01 -3.98
CA CYS A 150 18.04 2.35 -3.41
C CYS A 150 17.20 3.42 -4.13
N GLY A 151 16.46 3.08 -5.20
CA GLY A 151 15.59 4.02 -5.94
C GLY A 151 16.32 5.14 -6.72
N ASN A 152 17.64 5.26 -6.62
CA ASN A 152 18.43 6.27 -7.32
C ASN A 152 18.82 5.80 -8.73
N VAL A 153 17.93 6.02 -9.70
CA VAL A 153 18.10 5.62 -11.12
C VAL A 153 19.38 6.18 -11.77
N GLY A 154 19.97 7.25 -11.22
CA GLY A 154 21.15 7.92 -11.77
C GLY A 154 22.47 7.13 -11.72
N SER A 155 22.60 6.09 -10.88
CA SER A 155 23.90 5.42 -10.67
C SER A 155 24.22 4.30 -11.67
N LEU A 156 23.21 3.69 -12.31
CA LEU A 156 23.44 2.47 -13.10
C LEU A 156 23.56 2.72 -14.61
N ILE A 157 23.06 3.86 -15.10
CA ILE A 157 23.14 4.22 -16.53
C ILE A 157 24.59 4.56 -16.92
N GLY A 158 25.38 5.12 -15.98
CA GLY A 158 26.79 5.47 -16.22
C GLY A 158 27.75 4.29 -16.30
N SER A 159 27.43 3.14 -15.70
CA SER A 159 28.35 1.98 -15.71
C SER A 159 28.22 1.11 -16.97
N LEU A 160 27.05 1.13 -17.63
CA LEU A 160 26.79 0.34 -18.84
C LEU A 160 27.35 0.99 -20.13
N TYR A 161 27.73 2.27 -20.10
CA TYR A 161 28.24 3.00 -21.27
C TYR A 161 29.79 3.12 -21.33
N VAL A 162 30.51 2.72 -20.27
CA VAL A 162 31.99 2.88 -20.18
C VAL A 162 32.74 1.61 -20.61
N ARG A 163 32.04 0.56 -21.07
CA ARG A 163 32.67 -0.67 -21.59
C ARG A 163 32.16 -1.04 -22.99
N GLN A 164 32.33 -0.12 -23.93
CA GLN A 164 32.53 -0.46 -25.35
C GLN A 164 33.87 0.08 -25.80
#